data_AF-A0A7S4V5B7-F1
#
_entry.id   AF-A0A7S4V5B7-F1
#
_cell.length_a   1.000
_cell.length_b   1.000
_cell.length_c   1.000
_cell.angle_alpha   90.00
_cell.angle_beta   90.00
_cell.angle_gamma   90.00
#
_symmetry.space_group_name_H-M   'P 1'
#
loop_
_entity.id
_entity.type
_entity.pdbx_description
1 polymer ?
#
loop_
_entity_poly.entity_id
_entity_poly.type
_entity_poly.pdbx_seq_one_letter_code
_entity_poly.pdbx_strand_id
1 'polypeptide(L)'
;DGDPAAAAAAAGPKAARVDGWPSQRYPLLCRYFDRQSLHCSVLGVLLASPEDALLQHAGWLRKRMCSSRGGSCPPEAASAGWPLSCCLDCGAGSLVPIRMDWPLGDQGVGFGCALILED
;
A
#
# COMPACT_ATOMS: atom_id res chain seq x y z
N ASP A 1 10.31 37.18 23.77
CA ASP A 1 10.38 35.77 24.18
C ASP A 1 9.19 35.01 23.60
N GLY A 2 9.43 34.26 22.52
CA GLY A 2 8.43 33.42 21.86
C GLY A 2 9.01 32.02 21.70
N ASP A 3 8.40 31.10 22.42
CA ASP A 3 8.79 29.70 22.65
C ASP A 3 8.84 28.86 21.34
N PRO A 4 9.96 28.21 20.99
CA PRO A 4 10.06 27.36 19.80
C PRO A 4 9.79 25.86 20.09
N ALA A 5 8.87 25.51 20.99
CA ALA A 5 8.55 24.11 21.33
C ALA A 5 7.41 23.47 20.50
N ALA A 6 7.32 23.73 19.19
CA ALA A 6 6.23 23.18 18.36
C ALA A 6 6.67 22.56 17.03
N ALA A 7 7.81 21.87 16.99
CA ALA A 7 8.25 21.12 15.80
C ALA A 7 8.94 19.81 16.15
N ALA A 8 8.26 18.92 16.87
CA ALA A 8 8.76 17.57 17.14
C ALA A 8 7.61 16.56 17.17
N ALA A 9 6.99 16.28 16.02
CA ALA A 9 6.13 15.13 15.87
C ALA A 9 6.10 14.65 14.40
N ALA A 10 6.19 13.34 14.21
CA ALA A 10 6.04 12.57 12.96
C ALA A 10 7.30 12.20 12.16
N ALA A 11 8.50 12.16 12.77
CA ALA A 11 9.58 11.32 12.24
C ALA A 11 9.39 9.90 12.78
N GLY A 12 8.56 9.10 12.10
CA GLY A 12 8.55 7.65 12.30
C GLY A 12 9.96 7.07 12.05
N PRO A 13 10.30 5.90 12.61
CA PRO A 13 11.63 5.32 12.45
C PRO A 13 11.92 5.16 10.96
N LYS A 14 12.85 5.97 10.44
CA LYS A 14 13.38 5.85 9.09
C LYS A 14 14.10 4.50 9.04
N ALA A 15 13.51 3.52 8.37
CA ALA A 15 14.14 2.23 8.15
C ALA A 15 15.54 2.49 7.57
N ALA A 16 16.57 1.97 8.24
CA ALA A 16 17.94 2.11 7.77
C ALA A 16 18.00 1.46 6.38
N ARG A 17 18.36 2.26 5.36
CA ARG A 17 18.62 1.73 4.02
C ARG A 17 19.73 0.71 4.13
N VAL A 18 19.41 -0.55 3.85
CA VAL A 18 20.41 -1.60 3.71
C VAL A 18 21.05 -1.39 2.34
N ASP A 19 22.21 -0.71 2.32
CA ASP A 19 23.00 -0.55 1.10
C ASP A 19 23.41 -1.94 0.59
N GLY A 20 22.94 -2.30 -0.61
CA GLY A 20 23.35 -3.53 -1.29
C GLY A 20 22.22 -4.47 -1.74
N TRP A 21 20.94 -4.12 -1.58
CA TRP A 21 19.89 -4.86 -2.28
C TRP A 21 19.97 -4.56 -3.78
N PRO A 22 20.10 -5.59 -4.65
CA PRO A 22 19.97 -5.36 -6.09
C PRO A 22 18.60 -4.74 -6.37
N SER A 23 18.46 -4.00 -7.47
CA SER A 23 17.19 -3.48 -8.02
C SER A 23 16.21 -4.59 -8.44
N GLN A 24 16.21 -5.70 -7.72
CA GLN A 24 15.33 -6.84 -7.91
C GLN A 24 13.93 -6.45 -7.46
N ARG A 25 13.01 -6.58 -8.40
CA ARG A 25 11.58 -6.54 -8.11
C ARG A 25 11.22 -7.75 -7.24
N TYR A 26 10.41 -7.52 -6.22
CA TYR A 26 9.86 -8.57 -5.38
C TYR A 26 8.34 -8.70 -5.60
N PRO A 27 7.80 -9.92 -5.45
CA PRO A 27 6.37 -10.16 -5.53
C PRO A 27 5.66 -9.65 -4.26
N LEU A 28 4.61 -8.87 -4.47
CA LEU A 28 3.69 -8.40 -3.45
C LEU A 28 2.31 -8.99 -3.70
N LEU A 29 1.77 -9.69 -2.71
CA LEU A 29 0.39 -10.18 -2.78
C LEU A 29 -0.57 -9.02 -2.52
N CYS A 30 -1.39 -8.66 -3.49
CA CYS A 30 -2.39 -7.62 -3.35
C CYS A 30 -3.77 -8.22 -3.04
N ARG A 31 -4.41 -7.71 -1.99
CA ARG A 31 -5.77 -8.04 -1.58
C ARG A 31 -6.60 -6.76 -1.50
N TYR A 32 -7.88 -6.87 -1.76
CA TYR A 32 -8.86 -5.80 -1.56
C TYR A 32 -9.82 -6.22 -0.46
N PHE A 33 -10.04 -5.35 0.50
CA PHE A 33 -11.06 -5.54 1.53
C PHE A 33 -12.20 -4.58 1.27
N ASP A 34 -13.35 -5.15 0.94
CA ASP A 34 -14.59 -4.41 0.74
C ASP A 34 -15.29 -4.27 2.09
N ARG A 35 -15.37 -3.02 2.58
CA ARG A 35 -15.94 -2.73 3.90
C ARG A 35 -17.45 -2.90 3.94
N GLN A 36 -18.14 -2.80 2.81
CA GLN A 36 -19.59 -2.93 2.73
C GLN A 36 -20.00 -4.40 2.82
N SER A 37 -19.32 -5.26 2.06
CA SER A 37 -19.60 -6.70 2.05
C SER A 37 -18.81 -7.49 3.11
N LEU A 38 -17.85 -6.84 3.78
CA LEU A 38 -16.88 -7.46 4.70
C LEU A 38 -16.10 -8.61 4.02
N HIS A 39 -15.92 -8.52 2.71
CA HIS A 39 -15.29 -9.56 1.90
C HIS A 39 -13.86 -9.17 1.52
N CYS A 40 -12.94 -10.14 1.60
CA CYS A 40 -11.56 -9.96 1.16
C CYS A 40 -11.32 -10.73 -0.14
N SER A 41 -10.95 -10.01 -1.20
CA SER A 41 -10.67 -10.55 -2.53
C SER A 41 -9.18 -10.50 -2.84
N VAL A 42 -8.62 -11.59 -3.36
CA VAL A 42 -7.25 -11.59 -3.88
C VAL A 42 -7.21 -10.92 -5.25
N LEU A 43 -6.47 -9.82 -5.37
CA LEU A 43 -6.26 -9.10 -6.62
C LEU A 43 -5.14 -9.72 -7.47
N GLY A 44 -4.21 -10.43 -6.85
CA GLY A 44 -3.09 -11.09 -7.51
C GLY A 44 -1.74 -10.59 -7.02
N VAL A 45 -0.70 -10.72 -7.84
CA VAL A 45 0.67 -10.39 -7.47
C VAL A 45 1.16 -9.18 -8.27
N LEU A 46 1.65 -8.16 -7.57
CA LEU A 46 2.35 -7.02 -8.14
C LEU A 46 3.85 -7.26 -8.03
N LEU A 47 4.59 -7.07 -9.12
CA LEU A 47 6.06 -7.04 -9.10
C LEU A 47 6.51 -5.58 -8.95
N ALA A 48 7.03 -5.22 -7.79
CA ALA A 48 7.47 -3.87 -7.48
C ALA A 48 8.92 -3.87 -6.98
N SER A 49 9.64 -2.77 -7.21
CA SER A 49 10.96 -2.54 -6.61
C SER A 49 10.84 -1.70 -5.34
N PRO A 50 11.87 -1.67 -4.46
CA PRO A 50 11.87 -0.82 -3.27
C PRO A 50 11.64 0.67 -3.54
N GLU A 51 12.03 1.14 -4.73
CA GLU A 51 11.95 2.54 -5.15
C GLU A 51 10.56 2.92 -5.71
N ASP A 52 9.75 1.92 -6.07
CA ASP A 52 8.40 2.15 -6.58
C ASP A 52 7.50 2.73 -5.48
N ALA A 53 6.60 3.62 -5.86
CA ALA A 53 5.48 4.06 -5.03
C ALA A 53 4.20 3.37 -5.54
N LEU A 54 3.32 2.94 -4.63
CA LEU A 54 2.09 2.22 -5.01
C LEU A 54 1.17 3.03 -5.92
N LEU A 55 1.20 4.36 -5.83
CA LEU A 55 0.44 5.25 -6.68
C LEU A 55 0.77 5.04 -8.18
N GLN A 56 2.01 4.67 -8.50
CA GLN A 56 2.41 4.36 -9.88
C GLN A 56 1.69 3.13 -10.44
N HIS A 57 1.21 2.25 -9.55
CA HIS A 57 0.46 1.03 -9.88
C HIS A 57 -1.06 1.17 -9.66
N ALA A 58 -1.55 2.35 -9.30
CA ALA A 58 -2.96 2.57 -8.93
C ALA A 58 -3.93 2.17 -10.06
N GLY A 59 -3.59 2.42 -11.32
CA GLY A 59 -4.41 2.01 -12.47
C GLY A 59 -4.56 0.48 -12.58
N TRP A 60 -3.47 -0.26 -12.35
CA TRP A 60 -3.51 -1.73 -12.32
C TRP A 60 -4.33 -2.23 -11.14
N LEU A 61 -4.10 -1.67 -9.94
CA LEU A 61 -4.84 -2.03 -8.72
C LEU A 61 -6.35 -1.82 -8.89
N ARG A 62 -6.76 -0.63 -9.36
CA ARG A 62 -8.17 -0.30 -9.63
C ARG A 62 -8.81 -1.25 -10.63
N LYS A 63 -8.11 -1.53 -11.74
CA LYS A 63 -8.60 -2.50 -12.74
C LYS A 63 -8.84 -3.87 -12.11
N ARG A 64 -7.98 -4.34 -11.21
CA ARG A 64 -8.12 -5.63 -10.54
C ARG A 64 -9.26 -5.62 -9.53
N MET A 65 -9.45 -4.54 -8.77
CA MET A 65 -10.58 -4.38 -7.85
C MET A 65 -11.92 -4.46 -8.59
N CYS A 66 -12.08 -3.72 -9.69
CA CYS A 66 -13.29 -3.77 -10.52
C CYS A 66 -13.54 -5.14 -11.19
N SER A 67 -12.47 -5.91 -11.43
CA SER A 67 -12.58 -7.23 -12.08
C SER A 67 -12.74 -8.37 -11.08
N SER A 68 -12.60 -8.12 -9.77
CA SER A 68 -12.67 -9.18 -8.77
C SER A 68 -14.12 -9.58 -8.53
N ARG A 69 -14.38 -10.89 -8.48
CA ARG A 69 -15.70 -11.43 -8.20
C ARG A 69 -16.10 -11.02 -6.78
N GLY A 70 -17.16 -10.24 -6.65
CA GLY A 70 -17.67 -9.77 -5.35
C GLY A 70 -17.07 -8.46 -4.85
N GLY A 71 -16.19 -7.79 -5.61
CA GLY A 71 -15.82 -6.41 -5.27
C GLY A 71 -16.97 -5.48 -5.65
N SER A 72 -17.59 -4.82 -4.68
CA SER A 72 -18.52 -3.70 -4.95
C SER A 72 -17.74 -2.44 -5.31
N CYS A 73 -16.86 -2.54 -6.32
CA CYS A 73 -16.07 -1.42 -6.76
C CYS A 73 -17.04 -0.38 -7.38
N PRO A 74 -17.21 0.82 -6.78
CA PRO A 74 -18.12 1.80 -7.32
C PRO A 74 -17.67 2.20 -8.73
N PRO A 75 -18.57 2.60 -9.64
CA PRO A 75 -18.19 3.02 -10.99
C PRO A 75 -17.16 4.16 -10.98
N GLU A 76 -17.11 4.95 -9.90
CA GLU A 76 -16.15 6.02 -9.64
C GLU A 76 -14.73 5.50 -9.36
N ALA A 77 -14.58 4.25 -8.87
CA ALA A 77 -13.29 3.61 -8.63
C ALA A 77 -12.47 3.36 -9.90
N ALA A 78 -13.15 3.24 -11.04
CA ALA A 78 -12.50 3.12 -12.34
C ALA A 78 -11.88 4.46 -12.81
N SER A 79 -12.27 5.58 -12.18
CA SER A 79 -11.76 6.92 -12.52
C SER A 79 -10.44 7.22 -11.80
N ALA A 80 -9.61 8.06 -12.43
CA ALA A 80 -8.38 8.57 -11.86
C ALA A 80 -8.67 9.60 -10.76
N GLY A 81 -9.15 9.16 -9.60
CA GLY A 81 -9.51 10.07 -8.51
C GLY A 81 -10.02 9.42 -7.24
N TRP A 82 -10.41 8.14 -7.29
CA TRP A 82 -10.94 7.47 -6.10
C TRP A 82 -9.84 7.28 -5.03
N PRO A 83 -10.03 7.78 -3.79
CA PRO A 83 -9.08 7.61 -2.71
C PRO A 83 -8.96 6.12 -2.37
N LEU A 84 -7.74 5.64 -2.28
CA LEU A 84 -7.43 4.28 -1.85
C LEU A 84 -6.52 4.38 -0.64
N SER A 85 -6.94 3.73 0.43
CA SER A 85 -6.07 3.46 1.57
C SER A 85 -5.36 2.13 1.37
N CYS A 86 -4.16 1.98 1.92
CA CYS A 86 -3.42 0.73 1.85
C CYS A 86 -2.74 0.44 3.18
N CYS A 87 -2.82 -0.83 3.56
CA CYS A 87 -2.17 -1.39 4.73
C CYS A 87 -1.24 -2.52 4.31
N LEU A 88 -0.09 -2.61 4.98
CA LEU A 88 0.80 -3.74 4.95
C LEU A 88 0.32 -4.77 5.97
N ASP A 89 0.11 -6.01 5.54
CA ASP A 89 -0.12 -7.15 6.43
C ASP A 89 1.24 -7.71 6.86
N CYS A 90 1.59 -7.48 8.13
CA CYS A 90 2.83 -7.95 8.74
C CYS A 90 2.69 -9.38 9.34
N GLY A 91 1.54 -10.04 9.13
CA GLY A 91 1.21 -11.30 9.77
C GLY A 91 0.59 -11.11 11.16
N ALA A 92 0.10 -12.22 11.72
CA ALA A 92 -0.53 -12.28 13.06
C ALA A 92 -1.69 -11.28 13.27
N GLY A 93 -2.36 -10.85 12.20
CA GLY A 93 -3.46 -9.88 12.25
C GLY A 93 -3.01 -8.43 12.43
N SER A 94 -1.71 -8.13 12.34
CA SER A 94 -1.20 -6.76 12.42
C SER A 94 -1.23 -6.08 11.05
N LEU A 95 -1.98 -4.99 10.95
CA LEU A 95 -2.04 -4.14 9.76
C LEU A 95 -1.33 -2.81 10.03
N VAL A 96 -0.37 -2.45 9.18
CA VAL A 96 0.35 -1.19 9.27
C VAL A 96 -0.07 -0.30 8.10
N PRO A 97 -0.67 0.88 8.34
CA PRO A 97 -1.03 1.78 7.26
C PRO A 97 0.23 2.28 6.55
N ILE A 98 0.19 2.28 5.21
CA ILE A 98 1.28 2.77 4.37
C ILE A 98 0.78 3.88 3.44
N ARG A 99 1.71 4.75 3.07
CA ARG A 99 1.50 5.84 2.13
C ARG A 99 1.67 5.36 0.70
N MET A 100 0.66 5.66 -0.13
CA MET A 100 0.66 5.28 -1.54
C MET A 100 1.67 6.07 -2.38
N ASP A 101 2.04 7.27 -1.93
CA ASP A 101 2.92 8.22 -2.63
C ASP A 101 4.41 8.12 -2.23
N TRP A 102 4.76 7.18 -1.35
CA TRP A 102 6.11 7.05 -0.81
C TRP A 102 6.76 5.72 -1.25
N PRO A 103 8.10 5.64 -1.42
CA PRO A 103 8.77 4.42 -1.81
C PRO A 103 8.45 3.26 -0.88
N LEU A 104 8.24 2.08 -1.44
CA LEU A 104 7.91 0.86 -0.72
C LEU A 104 8.99 0.44 0.29
N GLY A 105 10.25 0.52 -0.12
CA GLY A 105 11.39 0.14 0.72
C GLY A 105 11.57 1.03 1.96
N ASP A 106 11.32 2.33 1.81
CA ASP A 106 11.40 3.30 2.92
C ASP A 106 10.29 3.08 3.96
N GLN A 107 9.24 2.34 3.60
CA GLN A 107 8.11 1.97 4.45
C GLN A 107 8.20 0.53 5.00
N GLY A 108 9.33 -0.15 4.77
CA GLY A 108 9.55 -1.52 5.23
C GLY A 108 8.77 -2.58 4.44
N VAL A 109 8.24 -2.23 3.26
CA VAL A 109 7.62 -3.20 2.37
C VAL A 109 8.72 -3.99 1.65
N GLY A 110 8.62 -5.31 1.67
CA GLY A 110 9.64 -6.19 1.09
C GLY A 110 9.09 -7.52 0.60
N PHE A 111 10.00 -8.46 0.37
CA PHE A 111 9.65 -9.79 -0.12
C PHE A 111 8.71 -10.53 0.85
N GLY A 112 7.65 -11.14 0.30
CA GLY A 112 6.69 -11.93 1.07
C GLY A 112 5.64 -11.10 1.80
N CYS A 113 5.69 -9.78 1.69
CA CYS A 113 4.66 -8.90 2.21
C CYS A 113 3.37 -9.00 1.39
N ALA A 114 2.25 -8.75 2.07
CA ALA A 114 0.96 -8.62 1.43
C ALA A 114 0.37 -7.23 1.70
N LEU A 115 -0.23 -6.66 0.66
CA LEU A 115 -0.91 -5.38 0.70
C LEU A 115 -2.42 -5.60 0.76
N ILE A 116 -3.08 -4.86 1.64
CA ILE A 116 -4.53 -4.79 1.71
C ILE A 116 -4.94 -3.38 1.29
N LEU A 117 -5.79 -3.30 0.27
CA LEU A 117 -6.38 -2.05 -0.21
C LEU A 117 -7.80 -1.94 0.30
N GLU A 118 -8.19 -0.75 0.74
CA GLU A 118 -9.53 -0.47 1.27
C GLU A 118 -10.01 0.90 0.79
N ASP A 119 -11.33 1.02 0.65
CA ASP A 119 -12.07 2.25 0.35
C ASP A 119 -12.77 2.88 1.57
#